data_AF-A0A8C4QYH0-F1
#
_entry.id   AF-A0A8C4QYH0-F1
#
_cell.length_a   1.000
_cell.length_b   1.000
_cell.length_c   1.000
_cell.angle_alpha   90.00
_cell.angle_beta   90.00
_cell.angle_gamma   90.00
#
_symmetry.space_group_name_H-M   'P 1'
#
loop_
_entity.id
_entity.type
_entity.pdbx_description
1 polymer ?
#
loop_
_entity_poly.entity_id
_entity_poly.type
_entity_poly.pdbx_seq_one_letter_code
_entity_poly.pdbx_strand_id
1 'polypeptide(L)'
;MSNLSFDFDKRREKKKECNCPAFFFFLSTRMTKYDVRNYLKSIYEVPVVAVRTRIQHGKNKKNHLNQRVKQPDYKVAYVQLARSASPLGHGIRHCSSMFKANDLQVTMTTSPRTPLPPDKLVFGKTFTDHMLSVSFSEERWGKPSISPLRNLSLHPAVPALNYSMQLFEGMKAFYGEDGNIRMFRPQLNMSRMRRTAMRACLPDFSEVELLECVRRLVELEKKWVPKSNISSLYIRPVYIGTETSLGVAPTSRALLYVILSPVGPYFPQGGFQPVSLLADPKFVRSWHGGVGDFKMGGNYNPTILVQNEAQRKGCQQVLWLHGPRQNLTEAGTMNIFIYWTNASGEEELVTPPLDGLILPGVIRQSLVELVKRQGKIKMSEREVSMEEFMAAMSEDRVKEMFGSGTACVVCPISKIVYNGKVRPSENFKKLFMQRKWPIVLYPSRSGVDVSCCAIWHFRISTYPR
;
A
#
# COMPACT_ATOMS: atom_id res chain seq x y z
N MET A 1 43.07 -52.71 1.96
CA MET A 1 43.59 -52.44 0.60
C MET A 1 42.63 -51.46 -0.05
N SER A 2 42.96 -50.17 0.08
CA SER A 2 43.50 -49.30 -1.00
C SER A 2 42.38 -48.75 -1.89
N ASN A 3 41.88 -47.55 -1.56
CA ASN A 3 42.40 -46.23 -1.97
C ASN A 3 41.92 -45.81 -3.35
N LEU A 4 41.13 -44.74 -3.38
CA LEU A 4 41.32 -43.60 -4.29
C LEU A 4 40.59 -42.38 -3.72
N SER A 5 41.39 -41.53 -3.06
CA SER A 5 41.09 -40.17 -2.63
C SER A 5 41.20 -39.19 -3.80
N PHE A 6 40.40 -38.11 -3.82
CA PHE A 6 40.85 -36.81 -4.34
C PHE A 6 40.17 -35.65 -3.59
N ASP A 7 40.93 -35.14 -2.63
CA ASP A 7 41.22 -33.75 -2.26
C ASP A 7 40.13 -32.64 -2.35
N PHE A 8 39.81 -32.12 -1.17
CA PHE A 8 39.15 -30.83 -0.96
C PHE A 8 40.24 -29.74 -0.93
N ASP A 9 40.50 -29.07 -2.06
CA ASP A 9 41.38 -27.91 -2.05
C ASP A 9 40.68 -26.70 -1.40
N LYS A 10 41.17 -26.40 -0.20
CA LYS A 10 40.92 -25.20 0.59
C LYS A 10 41.50 -23.98 -0.13
N ARG A 11 40.71 -23.29 -0.94
CA ARG A 11 40.93 -21.85 -1.19
C ARG A 11 40.01 -21.00 -0.32
N ARG A 12 40.63 -20.46 0.74
CA ARG A 12 40.17 -19.37 1.59
C ARG A 12 39.59 -18.22 0.76
N GLU A 13 38.27 -18.09 0.76
CA GLU A 13 37.64 -16.78 0.80
C GLU A 13 36.93 -16.65 2.14
N LYS A 14 37.47 -15.78 3.01
CA LYS A 14 36.77 -15.27 4.19
C LYS A 14 35.47 -14.61 3.73
N LYS A 15 34.37 -15.37 3.63
CA LYS A 15 33.03 -14.80 3.60
C LYS A 15 32.77 -14.23 4.98
N LYS A 16 33.05 -12.92 5.14
CA LYS A 16 32.30 -12.10 6.10
C LYS A 16 30.83 -12.36 5.81
N GLU A 17 30.14 -13.02 6.74
CA GLU A 17 28.68 -13.00 6.78
C GLU A 17 28.25 -11.55 6.95
N CYS A 18 28.04 -10.87 5.84
CA CYS A 18 27.40 -9.57 5.83
C CYS A 18 25.92 -9.80 6.15
N ASN A 19 25.59 -9.67 7.43
CA ASN A 19 24.23 -9.52 7.99
C ASN A 19 23.56 -8.24 7.44
N CYS A 20 23.39 -8.15 6.13
CA CYS A 20 22.60 -7.12 5.46
C CYS A 20 21.26 -7.72 5.04
N PRO A 21 20.12 -7.04 5.27
CA PRO A 21 18.82 -7.52 4.84
C PRO A 21 18.81 -7.68 3.30
N ALA A 22 18.51 -8.88 2.83
CA ALA A 22 18.43 -9.21 1.42
C ALA A 22 16.97 -9.41 1.02
N PHE A 23 16.48 -8.63 0.06
CA PHE A 23 15.16 -8.83 -0.54
C PHE A 23 15.26 -9.78 -1.71
N PHE A 24 14.19 -10.52 -2.00
CA PHE A 24 14.03 -11.23 -3.26
C PHE A 24 12.78 -10.76 -4.01
N PHE A 25 12.93 -10.39 -5.27
CA PHE A 25 11.83 -10.04 -6.18
C PHE A 25 11.69 -11.09 -7.26
N PHE A 26 10.46 -11.47 -7.59
CA PHE A 26 10.18 -12.27 -8.79
C PHE A 26 9.96 -11.32 -9.95
N LEU A 27 10.77 -11.46 -10.99
CA LEU A 27 10.87 -10.56 -12.13
C LEU A 27 10.64 -11.34 -13.42
N SER A 28 10.26 -10.60 -14.46
CA SER A 28 10.33 -11.12 -15.84
C SER A 28 11.77 -11.57 -16.12
N THR A 29 11.91 -12.69 -16.85
CA THR A 29 13.23 -13.22 -17.25
C THR A 29 14.01 -12.24 -18.12
N ARG A 30 13.34 -11.25 -18.72
CA ARG A 30 13.93 -10.18 -19.54
C ARG A 30 14.66 -9.10 -18.74
N MET A 31 14.39 -8.97 -17.43
CA MET A 31 14.99 -7.90 -16.62
C MET A 31 16.42 -8.20 -16.19
N THR A 32 17.30 -7.22 -16.34
CA THR A 32 18.70 -7.31 -15.92
C THR A 32 18.87 -6.87 -14.45
N LYS A 33 20.02 -7.20 -13.85
CA LYS A 33 20.41 -6.70 -12.52
C LYS A 33 20.50 -5.16 -12.48
N TYR A 34 20.80 -4.53 -13.62
CA TYR A 34 20.87 -3.06 -13.75
C TYR A 34 19.48 -2.45 -13.76
N ASP A 35 18.53 -3.06 -14.47
CA ASP A 35 17.13 -2.61 -14.47
C ASP A 35 16.55 -2.62 -13.05
N VAL A 36 16.83 -3.69 -12.28
CA VAL A 36 16.40 -3.80 -10.88
C VAL A 36 17.07 -2.75 -10.01
N ARG A 37 18.38 -2.54 -10.15
CA ARG A 37 19.12 -1.54 -9.38
C ARG A 37 18.64 -0.12 -9.68
N ASN A 38 18.50 0.21 -10.95
CA ASN A 38 18.04 1.52 -11.40
C ASN A 38 16.62 1.75 -10.94
N TYR A 39 15.72 0.78 -11.13
CA TYR A 39 14.35 0.86 -10.65
C TYR A 39 14.27 1.08 -9.14
N LEU A 40 15.07 0.35 -8.34
CA LEU A 40 15.08 0.53 -6.89
C LEU A 40 15.64 1.88 -6.43
N LYS A 41 16.71 2.35 -7.09
CA LYS A 41 17.32 3.65 -6.77
C LYS A 41 16.49 4.85 -7.25
N SER A 42 16.01 4.82 -8.49
CA SER A 42 15.33 5.96 -9.10
C SER A 42 13.87 6.08 -8.69
N ILE A 43 13.22 4.98 -8.31
CA ILE A 43 11.78 4.96 -8.02
C ILE A 43 11.47 4.90 -6.52
N TYR A 44 12.29 4.17 -5.75
CA TYR A 44 12.06 4.04 -4.30
C TYR A 44 13.08 4.81 -3.47
N GLU A 45 14.04 5.49 -4.11
CA GLU A 45 15.18 6.14 -3.44
C GLU A 45 15.93 5.18 -2.49
N VAL A 46 15.81 3.87 -2.76
CA VAL A 46 16.38 2.84 -1.93
C VAL A 46 17.87 2.75 -2.26
N PRO A 47 18.78 2.91 -1.29
CA PRO A 47 20.21 2.90 -1.55
C PRO A 47 20.65 1.45 -1.80
N VAL A 48 20.59 1.01 -3.06
CA VAL A 48 21.00 -0.35 -3.43
C VAL A 48 22.52 -0.46 -3.54
N VAL A 49 23.10 -1.38 -2.75
CA VAL A 49 24.52 -1.75 -2.77
C VAL A 49 24.80 -2.76 -3.88
N ALA A 50 24.04 -3.85 -3.92
CA ALA A 50 24.22 -4.92 -4.88
C ALA A 50 22.89 -5.54 -5.30
N VAL A 51 22.84 -6.04 -6.54
CA VAL A 51 21.75 -6.87 -7.05
C VAL A 51 22.35 -8.12 -7.68
N ARG A 52 21.90 -9.29 -7.23
CA ARG A 52 22.18 -10.58 -7.88
C ARG A 52 20.88 -11.12 -8.43
N THR A 53 20.90 -11.75 -9.59
CA THR A 53 19.70 -12.36 -10.15
C THR A 53 19.92 -13.83 -10.45
N ARG A 54 18.86 -14.63 -10.34
CA ARG A 54 18.87 -16.06 -10.64
C ARG A 54 17.60 -16.43 -11.39
N ILE A 55 17.71 -17.04 -12.56
CA ILE A 55 16.55 -17.61 -13.26
C ILE A 55 16.20 -18.92 -12.58
N GLN A 56 14.91 -19.11 -12.30
CA GLN A 56 14.35 -20.33 -11.75
C GLN A 56 13.37 -20.89 -12.77
N HIS A 57 13.69 -22.09 -13.25
CA HIS A 57 12.90 -22.76 -14.28
C HIS A 57 11.59 -23.26 -13.69
N GLY A 58 10.50 -23.05 -14.42
CA GLY A 58 9.18 -23.47 -13.99
C GLY A 58 9.06 -24.99 -14.03
N LYS A 59 8.41 -25.54 -13.00
CA LYS A 59 8.18 -26.98 -12.87
C LYS A 59 6.99 -27.41 -13.72
N ASN A 60 7.03 -28.64 -14.23
CA ASN A 60 5.88 -29.27 -14.85
C ASN A 60 4.89 -29.69 -13.75
N LYS A 61 3.63 -29.24 -13.86
CA LYS A 61 2.53 -29.65 -12.97
C LYS A 61 1.31 -30.06 -13.79
N LYS A 62 0.47 -30.93 -13.22
CA LYS A 62 -0.85 -31.19 -13.78
C LYS A 62 -1.82 -30.08 -13.34
N ASN A 63 -2.60 -29.54 -14.28
CA ASN A 63 -3.66 -28.57 -13.98
C ASN A 63 -4.90 -29.28 -13.41
N HIS A 64 -5.96 -28.52 -13.13
CA HIS A 64 -7.24 -29.03 -12.61
C HIS A 64 -7.98 -29.95 -13.60
N LEU A 65 -7.57 -29.97 -14.87
CA LEU A 65 -8.04 -30.87 -15.93
C LEU A 65 -7.06 -32.05 -16.16
N ASN A 66 -6.14 -32.28 -15.23
CA ASN A 66 -5.12 -33.34 -15.27
C ASN A 66 -4.10 -33.24 -16.45
N GLN A 67 -4.04 -32.11 -17.15
CA GLN A 67 -3.12 -31.86 -18.26
C GLN A 67 -1.77 -31.36 -17.73
N ARG A 68 -0.66 -31.83 -18.31
CA ARG A 68 0.69 -31.34 -17.98
C ARG A 68 0.87 -29.90 -18.50
N VAL A 69 1.07 -28.95 -17.60
CA VAL A 69 1.37 -27.56 -17.88
C VAL A 69 2.72 -27.20 -17.25
N LYS A 70 3.63 -26.64 -18.05
CA LYS A 70 4.89 -26.09 -17.55
C LYS A 70 4.63 -24.70 -16.97
N GLN A 71 4.98 -24.50 -15.70
CA GLN A 71 4.93 -23.15 -15.13
C GLN A 71 5.92 -22.24 -15.86
N PRO A 72 5.65 -20.92 -16.00
CA PRO A 72 6.60 -20.01 -16.62
C PRO A 72 7.87 -19.90 -15.78
N ASP A 73 9.01 -19.80 -16.46
CA ASP A 73 10.30 -19.45 -15.85
C ASP A 73 10.21 -18.04 -15.25
N TYR A 74 10.87 -17.82 -14.13
CA TYR A 74 10.89 -16.51 -13.48
C TYR A 74 12.29 -16.18 -12.97
N LYS A 75 12.60 -14.89 -12.83
CA LYS A 75 13.91 -14.44 -12.32
C LYS A 75 13.76 -13.93 -10.90
N VAL A 76 14.57 -14.43 -9.99
CA VAL A 76 14.65 -13.95 -8.62
C VAL A 76 15.79 -12.94 -8.51
N ALA A 77 15.53 -11.72 -8.04
CA ALA A 77 16.57 -10.72 -7.76
C ALA A 77 16.81 -10.55 -6.28
N TYR A 78 18.01 -10.89 -5.82
CA TYR A 78 18.54 -10.67 -4.49
C TYR A 78 19.15 -9.27 -4.39
N VAL A 79 18.59 -8.42 -3.55
CA VAL A 79 19.01 -7.02 -3.43
C VAL A 79 19.58 -6.75 -2.05
N GLN A 80 20.81 -6.25 -2.01
CA GLN A 80 21.48 -5.78 -0.81
C GLN A 80 21.32 -4.26 -0.71
N LEU A 81 20.81 -3.78 0.41
CA LEU A 81 20.65 -2.35 0.70
C LEU A 81 21.85 -1.79 1.47
N ALA A 82 22.09 -0.49 1.31
CA ALA A 82 23.02 0.25 2.14
C ALA A 82 22.39 0.46 3.52
N ARG A 83 23.22 0.48 4.56
CA ARG A 83 22.79 0.95 5.87
C ARG A 83 22.49 2.45 5.74
N SER A 84 21.30 2.87 6.13
CA SER A 84 20.94 4.29 6.17
C SER A 84 21.72 4.96 7.31
N ALA A 85 22.49 5.99 6.98
CA ALA A 85 22.85 7.01 7.96
C ALA A 85 21.64 7.94 8.09
N SER A 86 21.12 8.13 9.30
CA SER A 86 19.99 9.02 9.56
C SER A 86 20.37 10.47 9.25
N PRO A 87 19.71 11.17 8.31
CA PRO A 87 19.90 12.59 8.12
C PRO A 87 18.95 13.31 9.08
N LEU A 88 19.33 13.43 10.35
CA LEU A 88 18.83 14.40 11.33
C LEU A 88 19.67 14.19 12.60
N GLY A 89 20.57 15.14 12.87
CA GLY A 89 21.39 15.16 14.06
C GLY A 89 20.55 15.43 15.31
N HIS A 90 21.00 14.83 16.41
CA HIS A 90 20.54 14.97 17.80
C HIS A 90 19.23 14.23 18.19
N GLY A 91 19.42 13.12 18.92
CA GLY A 91 18.43 12.59 19.88
C GLY A 91 17.77 11.25 19.58
N ILE A 92 18.06 10.57 18.46
CA ILE A 92 17.43 9.27 18.15
C ILE A 92 18.18 8.15 18.90
N ARG A 93 17.56 7.57 19.94
CA ARG A 93 18.03 6.34 20.59
C ARG A 93 18.04 5.21 19.56
N HIS A 94 19.21 4.85 19.05
CA HIS A 94 19.39 3.66 18.21
C HIS A 94 19.14 2.41 19.08
N CYS A 95 17.95 1.82 18.98
CA CYS A 95 17.63 0.54 19.60
C CYS A 95 18.52 -0.57 19.01
N SER A 96 19.21 -1.31 19.88
CA SER A 96 20.29 -2.23 19.51
C SER A 96 19.83 -3.59 18.94
N SER A 97 18.53 -3.88 18.84
CA SER A 97 18.05 -5.00 18.01
C SER A 97 16.63 -4.79 17.48
N MET A 98 16.49 -4.65 16.16
CA MET A 98 15.21 -4.79 15.46
C MET A 98 14.75 -6.24 15.48
N PHE A 99 13.44 -6.50 15.58
CA PHE A 99 12.91 -7.86 15.42
C PHE A 99 13.28 -8.44 14.05
N LYS A 100 13.40 -9.78 13.99
CA LYS A 100 13.71 -10.53 12.77
C LYS A 100 12.58 -11.46 12.40
N ALA A 101 12.25 -11.52 11.12
CA ALA A 101 11.24 -12.47 10.63
C ALA A 101 11.69 -13.93 10.80
N ASN A 102 12.98 -14.19 10.92
CA ASN A 102 13.51 -15.52 11.24
C ASN A 102 13.17 -15.98 12.66
N ASP A 103 12.94 -15.04 13.59
CA ASP A 103 12.52 -15.34 14.96
C ASP A 103 11.00 -15.45 15.11
N LEU A 104 10.26 -15.45 13.99
CA LEU A 104 8.81 -15.51 13.97
C LEU A 104 8.28 -16.80 14.59
N GLN A 105 7.50 -16.64 15.64
CA GLN A 105 6.77 -17.73 16.29
C GLN A 105 5.37 -17.85 15.67
N VAL A 106 4.87 -19.08 15.53
CA VAL A 106 3.55 -19.33 14.95
C VAL A 106 2.75 -20.24 15.87
N THR A 107 1.56 -19.79 16.27
CA THR A 107 0.57 -20.57 17.01
C THR A 107 -0.69 -20.67 16.17
N MET A 108 -1.07 -21.89 15.83
CA MET A 108 -2.26 -22.16 14.99
C MET A 108 -3.55 -22.05 15.81
N THR A 109 -4.62 -21.57 15.19
CA THR A 109 -5.97 -21.64 15.75
C THR A 109 -6.45 -23.09 15.85
N THR A 110 -7.17 -23.40 16.92
CA THR A 110 -7.91 -24.66 17.09
C THR A 110 -9.34 -24.57 16.57
N SER A 111 -9.82 -23.37 16.25
CA SER A 111 -11.20 -23.11 15.79
C SER A 111 -11.19 -22.31 14.48
N PRO A 112 -10.78 -22.93 13.35
CA PRO A 112 -10.69 -22.23 12.07
C PRO A 112 -12.08 -21.88 11.52
N ARG A 113 -12.23 -20.66 11.00
CA ARG A 113 -13.48 -20.22 10.37
C ARG A 113 -13.50 -20.53 8.87
N THR A 114 -14.71 -20.52 8.32
CA THR A 114 -14.98 -20.70 6.88
C THR A 114 -15.05 -19.34 6.20
N PRO A 115 -14.28 -19.10 5.12
CA PRO A 115 -14.38 -17.87 4.34
C PRO A 115 -15.76 -17.69 3.72
N LEU A 116 -16.28 -16.46 3.74
CA LEU A 116 -17.50 -16.09 3.03
C LEU A 116 -17.26 -16.03 1.52
N PRO A 117 -18.29 -16.27 0.69
CA PRO A 117 -18.18 -16.11 -0.74
C PRO A 117 -17.98 -14.61 -1.11
N PRO A 118 -17.30 -14.30 -2.23
CA PRO A 118 -16.87 -12.93 -2.56
C PRO A 118 -17.97 -11.86 -2.62
N ASP A 119 -19.18 -12.24 -3.05
CA ASP A 119 -20.37 -11.40 -3.16
C ASP A 119 -20.97 -10.99 -1.81
N LYS A 120 -20.66 -11.73 -0.73
CA LYS A 120 -21.10 -11.42 0.64
C LYS A 120 -20.06 -10.64 1.45
N LEU A 121 -18.90 -10.33 0.86
CA LEU A 121 -17.81 -9.65 1.57
C LEU A 121 -18.07 -8.15 1.68
N VAL A 122 -18.29 -7.68 2.90
CA VAL A 122 -18.32 -6.25 3.24
C VAL A 122 -16.95 -5.80 3.74
N PHE A 123 -16.46 -4.66 3.21
CA PHE A 123 -15.14 -4.13 3.54
C PHE A 123 -14.94 -3.99 5.06
N GLY A 124 -13.91 -4.65 5.59
CA GLY A 124 -13.49 -4.51 7.00
C GLY A 124 -14.44 -5.12 8.03
N LYS A 125 -15.36 -6.01 7.63
CA LYS A 125 -16.32 -6.67 8.54
C LYS A 125 -16.02 -8.14 8.82
N THR A 126 -15.32 -8.80 7.92
CA THR A 126 -14.85 -10.19 8.10
C THR A 126 -13.34 -10.19 8.30
N PHE A 127 -12.84 -10.99 9.24
CA PHE A 127 -11.41 -11.10 9.55
C PHE A 127 -10.94 -12.55 9.47
N THR A 128 -9.68 -12.73 9.11
CA THR A 128 -9.08 -14.07 8.99
C THR A 128 -8.69 -14.65 10.35
N ASP A 129 -8.31 -15.92 10.40
CA ASP A 129 -8.12 -16.71 11.61
C ASP A 129 -6.95 -16.27 12.49
N HIS A 130 -5.92 -15.65 11.90
CA HIS A 130 -4.70 -15.26 12.60
C HIS A 130 -4.36 -13.77 12.44
N MET A 131 -3.56 -13.26 13.36
CA MET A 131 -2.96 -11.94 13.33
C MET A 131 -1.47 -12.00 13.63
N LEU A 132 -0.69 -11.06 13.09
CA LEU A 132 0.71 -10.84 13.47
C LEU A 132 0.76 -9.83 14.62
N SER A 133 1.65 -10.03 15.59
CA SER A 133 1.97 -9.06 16.63
C SER A 133 3.45 -9.06 17.01
N VAL A 134 3.97 -7.87 17.32
CA VAL A 134 5.30 -7.60 17.88
C VAL A 134 5.15 -6.51 18.94
N SER A 135 5.61 -6.78 20.17
CA SER A 135 5.71 -5.78 21.23
C SER A 135 7.07 -5.10 21.25
N PHE A 136 7.09 -3.85 21.66
CA PHE A 136 8.29 -3.11 22.05
C PHE A 136 8.16 -2.71 23.52
N SER A 137 9.19 -2.97 24.31
CA SER A 137 9.26 -2.61 25.74
C SER A 137 10.70 -2.63 26.20
N GLU A 138 11.05 -1.88 27.25
CA GLU A 138 12.42 -1.84 27.79
C GLU A 138 13.46 -1.56 26.70
N GLU A 139 13.12 -0.64 25.80
CA GLU A 139 13.95 -0.26 24.65
C GLU A 139 14.35 -1.40 23.72
N ARG A 140 13.57 -2.49 23.68
CA ARG A 140 13.84 -3.67 22.86
C ARG A 140 12.59 -4.17 22.16
N TRP A 141 12.81 -4.68 20.94
CA TRP A 141 11.78 -5.41 20.22
C TRP A 141 11.68 -6.85 20.73
N GLY A 142 10.45 -7.31 20.98
CA GLY A 142 10.16 -8.72 21.23
C GLY A 142 10.22 -9.55 19.93
N LYS A 143 10.05 -10.87 20.08
CA LYS A 143 9.93 -11.78 18.92
C LYS A 143 8.59 -11.55 18.21
N PRO A 144 8.57 -11.55 16.86
CA PRO A 144 7.31 -11.51 16.13
C PRO A 144 6.53 -12.81 16.35
N SER A 145 5.21 -12.69 16.40
CA SER A 145 4.31 -13.84 16.60
C SER A 145 3.11 -13.76 15.66
N ILE A 146 2.80 -14.86 14.96
CA ILE A 146 1.49 -15.10 14.37
C ILE A 146 0.70 -15.97 15.34
N SER A 147 -0.46 -15.50 15.76
CA SER A 147 -1.33 -16.21 16.70
C SER A 147 -2.80 -16.05 16.30
N PRO A 148 -3.74 -16.83 16.89
CA PRO A 148 -5.16 -16.67 16.60
C PRO A 148 -5.61 -15.22 16.82
N LEU A 149 -6.48 -14.73 15.94
CA LEU A 149 -7.05 -13.39 16.05
C LEU A 149 -7.75 -13.24 17.42
N ARG A 150 -7.40 -12.18 18.15
CA ARG A 150 -7.91 -11.92 19.50
C ARG A 150 -8.09 -10.44 19.77
N ASN A 151 -8.86 -10.13 20.80
CA ASN A 151 -8.94 -8.78 21.34
C ASN A 151 -7.60 -8.35 21.95
N LEU A 152 -7.32 -7.05 21.87
CA LEU A 152 -6.17 -6.44 22.54
C LEU A 152 -6.54 -6.15 24.01
N SER A 153 -5.70 -6.59 24.94
CA SER A 153 -5.79 -6.22 26.35
C SER A 153 -4.87 -5.01 26.57
N LEU A 154 -5.46 -3.82 26.71
CA LEU A 154 -4.75 -2.56 26.85
C LEU A 154 -5.12 -1.90 28.18
N HIS A 155 -4.14 -1.30 28.85
CA HIS A 155 -4.41 -0.43 29.98
C HIS A 155 -5.20 0.81 29.50
N PRO A 156 -6.20 1.34 30.24
CA PRO A 156 -6.99 2.48 29.79
C PRO A 156 -6.16 3.76 29.60
N ALA A 157 -5.08 3.91 30.34
CA ALA A 157 -4.17 5.05 30.25
C ALA A 157 -3.19 5.03 29.04
N VAL A 158 -3.34 4.12 28.07
CA VAL A 158 -2.39 4.09 26.94
C VAL A 158 -2.52 5.32 26.04
N PRO A 159 -1.42 5.88 25.51
CA PRO A 159 -1.44 7.10 24.70
C PRO A 159 -2.16 6.90 23.35
N ALA A 160 -2.26 5.66 22.87
CA ALA A 160 -3.06 5.36 21.68
C ALA A 160 -4.55 5.67 21.85
N LEU A 161 -5.11 5.50 23.05
CA LEU A 161 -6.51 5.79 23.38
C LEU A 161 -6.72 7.27 23.75
N ASN A 162 -5.73 7.90 24.40
CA ASN A 162 -5.89 9.24 24.95
C ASN A 162 -5.36 10.36 24.03
N TYR A 163 -4.27 10.11 23.31
CA TYR A 163 -3.55 11.14 22.53
C TYR A 163 -3.38 10.75 21.06
N SER A 164 -4.10 9.72 20.60
CA SER A 164 -4.03 9.22 19.23
C SER A 164 -2.59 8.89 18.78
N MET A 165 -1.75 8.38 19.67
CA MET A 165 -0.43 7.82 19.33
C MET A 165 -0.60 6.47 18.62
N GLN A 166 -1.14 6.53 17.40
CA GLN A 166 -1.52 5.41 16.58
C GLN A 166 -1.45 5.75 15.09
N LEU A 167 -0.98 4.79 14.32
CA LEU A 167 -0.92 4.85 12.86
C LEU A 167 -1.31 3.51 12.25
N PHE A 168 -1.62 3.53 10.97
CA PHE A 168 -1.97 2.31 10.24
C PHE A 168 -1.53 2.35 8.79
N GLU A 169 -1.51 1.18 8.17
CA GLU A 169 -1.34 1.01 6.74
C GLU A 169 -2.52 0.28 6.08
N GLY A 170 -2.55 0.35 4.76
CA GLY A 170 -3.57 -0.29 3.95
C GLY A 170 -3.03 -0.73 2.60
N MET A 171 -2.88 -2.05 2.44
CA MET A 171 -2.45 -2.69 1.20
C MET A 171 -3.31 -3.94 0.92
N LYS A 172 -3.10 -4.56 -0.24
CA LYS A 172 -3.91 -5.70 -0.69
C LYS A 172 -3.03 -6.83 -1.22
N ALA A 173 -3.46 -8.06 -0.96
CA ALA A 173 -3.03 -9.26 -1.66
C ALA A 173 -4.12 -9.75 -2.62
N PHE A 174 -3.72 -10.21 -3.79
CA PHE A 174 -4.60 -10.63 -4.88
C PHE A 174 -4.27 -12.06 -5.29
N TYR A 175 -5.30 -12.83 -5.62
CA TYR A 175 -5.15 -14.14 -6.23
C TYR A 175 -5.08 -13.97 -7.76
N GLY A 176 -3.97 -14.35 -8.38
CA GLY A 176 -3.80 -14.32 -9.83
C GLY A 176 -4.41 -15.55 -10.51
N GLU A 177 -4.77 -15.43 -11.79
CA GLU A 177 -5.29 -16.57 -12.59
C GLU A 177 -4.26 -17.71 -12.72
N ASP A 178 -2.98 -17.39 -12.59
CA ASP A 178 -1.87 -18.35 -12.56
C ASP A 178 -1.73 -19.10 -11.22
N GLY A 179 -2.67 -18.89 -10.29
CA GLY A 179 -2.71 -19.52 -8.98
C GLY A 179 -1.75 -18.93 -7.95
N ASN A 180 -1.08 -17.81 -8.25
CA ASN A 180 -0.14 -17.16 -7.33
C ASN A 180 -0.77 -15.97 -6.61
N ILE A 181 -0.43 -15.80 -5.34
CA ILE A 181 -0.83 -14.64 -4.54
C ILE A 181 0.23 -13.54 -4.67
N ARG A 182 -0.20 -12.29 -4.88
CA ARG A 182 0.67 -11.12 -5.04
C ARG A 182 0.21 -9.94 -4.19
N MET A 183 1.16 -9.21 -3.62
CA MET A 183 0.92 -7.88 -3.02
C MET A 183 1.34 -6.78 -3.99
N PHE A 184 0.61 -5.66 -4.00
CA PHE A 184 0.89 -4.53 -4.88
C PHE A 184 1.73 -3.46 -4.18
N ARG A 185 2.96 -3.26 -4.66
CA ARG A 185 3.98 -2.30 -4.17
C ARG A 185 4.08 -2.19 -2.63
N PRO A 186 4.10 -3.32 -1.87
CA PRO A 186 4.00 -3.27 -0.41
C PRO A 186 5.18 -2.54 0.26
N GLN A 187 6.33 -2.43 -0.40
CA GLN A 187 7.47 -1.63 0.04
C GLN A 187 7.12 -0.16 0.26
N LEU A 188 6.27 0.46 -0.57
CA LEU A 188 5.86 1.86 -0.38
C LEU A 188 5.00 2.02 0.86
N ASN A 189 4.18 1.01 1.17
CA ASN A 189 3.43 0.97 2.43
C ASN A 189 4.37 0.87 3.63
N MET A 190 5.41 0.02 3.57
CA MET A 190 6.40 -0.09 4.65
C MET A 190 7.14 1.24 4.87
N SER A 191 7.63 1.88 3.81
CA SER A 191 8.35 3.16 3.91
C SER A 191 7.45 4.27 4.45
N ARG A 192 6.17 4.31 4.03
CA ARG A 192 5.20 5.28 4.57
C ARG A 192 4.85 4.99 6.03
N MET A 193 4.73 3.72 6.42
CA MET A 193 4.48 3.32 7.81
C MET A 193 5.64 3.73 8.70
N ARG A 194 6.89 3.47 8.29
CA ARG A 194 8.10 3.85 9.04
C ARG A 194 8.20 5.37 9.18
N ARG A 195 7.99 6.12 8.09
CA ARG A 195 7.95 7.60 8.13
C ARG A 195 6.89 8.13 9.11
N THR A 196 5.70 7.52 9.10
CA THR A 196 4.62 7.86 10.04
C THR A 196 4.99 7.49 11.48
N ALA A 197 5.69 6.38 11.71
CA ALA A 197 6.15 5.98 13.03
C ALA A 197 7.16 6.99 13.61
N MET A 198 8.10 7.45 12.78
CA MET A 198 9.03 8.51 13.17
C MET A 198 8.29 9.80 13.55
N ARG A 199 7.30 10.23 12.76
CA ARG A 199 6.49 11.42 13.08
C ARG A 199 5.68 11.27 14.37
N ALA A 200 5.25 10.05 14.69
CA ALA A 200 4.51 9.71 15.90
C ALA A 200 5.42 9.45 17.12
N CYS A 201 6.74 9.61 16.99
CA CYS A 201 7.73 9.24 18.01
C CYS A 201 7.59 7.78 18.51
N LEU A 202 7.17 6.88 17.61
CA LEU A 202 7.12 5.45 17.88
C LEU A 202 8.48 4.80 17.57
N PRO A 203 8.85 3.71 18.26
CA PRO A 203 10.11 3.01 18.02
C PRO A 203 10.29 2.59 16.56
N ASP A 204 11.48 2.81 16.01
CA ASP A 204 11.79 2.46 14.62
C ASP A 204 11.84 0.93 14.42
N PHE A 205 11.57 0.48 13.19
CA PHE A 205 11.56 -0.94 12.81
C PHE A 205 12.16 -1.16 11.41
N SER A 206 12.50 -2.41 11.10
CA SER A 206 12.95 -2.79 9.77
C SER A 206 11.77 -3.01 8.83
N GLU A 207 11.66 -2.18 7.79
CA GLU A 207 10.67 -2.32 6.72
C GLU A 207 10.66 -3.72 6.10
N VAL A 208 11.84 -4.33 5.92
CA VAL A 208 11.99 -5.65 5.28
C VAL A 208 11.54 -6.77 6.20
N GLU A 209 11.89 -6.70 7.48
CA GLU A 209 11.53 -7.75 8.45
C GLU A 209 10.02 -7.74 8.67
N LEU A 210 9.40 -6.55 8.75
CA LEU A 210 7.95 -6.44 8.83
C LEU A 210 7.27 -6.99 7.57
N LEU A 211 7.77 -6.63 6.38
CA LEU A 211 7.20 -7.12 5.12
C LEU A 211 7.27 -8.65 5.01
N GLU A 212 8.39 -9.25 5.42
CA GLU A 212 8.53 -10.71 5.45
C GLU A 212 7.57 -11.36 6.47
N CYS A 213 7.39 -10.77 7.65
CA CYS A 213 6.39 -11.24 8.61
C CYS A 213 4.95 -11.16 8.04
N VAL A 214 4.61 -10.06 7.36
CA VAL A 214 3.33 -9.89 6.66
C VAL A 214 3.17 -10.94 5.56
N ARG A 215 4.22 -11.20 4.78
CA ARG A 215 4.21 -12.24 3.73
C ARG A 215 3.89 -13.61 4.33
N ARG A 216 4.54 -13.99 5.43
CA ARG A 216 4.30 -15.27 6.13
C ARG A 216 2.89 -15.36 6.71
N LEU A 217 2.34 -14.26 7.24
CA LEU A 217 0.95 -14.20 7.68
C LEU A 217 -0.02 -14.45 6.52
N VAL A 218 0.17 -13.77 5.38
CA VAL A 218 -0.69 -13.98 4.19
C VAL A 218 -0.52 -15.38 3.60
N GLU A 219 0.69 -15.97 3.65
CA GLU A 219 0.94 -17.35 3.23
C GLU A 219 0.18 -18.37 4.08
N LEU A 220 0.18 -18.17 5.41
CA LEU A 220 -0.57 -18.99 6.36
C LEU A 220 -2.08 -18.86 6.13
N GLU A 221 -2.53 -17.63 5.87
CA GLU A 221 -3.94 -17.28 5.67
C GLU A 221 -4.38 -17.37 4.20
N LYS A 222 -3.63 -18.05 3.32
CA LYS A 222 -3.87 -18.09 1.87
C LYS A 222 -5.29 -18.52 1.47
N LYS A 223 -5.96 -19.36 2.28
CA LYS A 223 -7.35 -19.80 2.04
C LYS A 223 -8.35 -18.63 2.08
N TRP A 224 -8.01 -17.55 2.78
CA TRP A 224 -8.82 -16.35 2.92
C TRP A 224 -8.63 -15.35 1.78
N VAL A 225 -7.63 -15.55 0.90
CA VAL A 225 -7.47 -14.70 -0.29
C VAL A 225 -8.55 -15.09 -1.30
N PRO A 226 -9.51 -14.20 -1.62
CA PRO A 226 -10.60 -14.55 -2.53
C PRO A 226 -10.07 -14.94 -3.90
N LYS A 227 -10.48 -16.11 -4.41
CA LYS A 227 -10.19 -16.57 -5.77
C LYS A 227 -11.12 -15.89 -6.78
N SER A 228 -11.02 -14.57 -6.84
CA SER A 228 -11.88 -13.75 -7.68
C SER A 228 -11.07 -12.60 -8.24
N ASN A 229 -11.27 -12.34 -9.52
CA ASN A 229 -10.63 -11.21 -10.18
C ASN A 229 -11.05 -9.89 -9.54
N ILE A 230 -12.27 -9.76 -9.04
CA ILE A 230 -12.81 -8.49 -8.53
C ILE A 230 -12.68 -8.30 -7.01
N SER A 231 -12.05 -9.25 -6.30
CA SER A 231 -11.92 -9.24 -4.85
C SER A 231 -10.45 -9.33 -4.41
N SER A 232 -10.18 -9.11 -3.13
CA SER A 232 -8.80 -9.13 -2.61
C SER A 232 -8.78 -9.43 -1.12
N LEU A 233 -7.60 -9.71 -0.58
CA LEU A 233 -7.35 -9.73 0.85
C LEU A 233 -6.74 -8.40 1.27
N TYR A 234 -7.46 -7.62 2.07
CA TYR A 234 -6.95 -6.37 2.63
C TYR A 234 -6.06 -6.65 3.83
N ILE A 235 -4.91 -5.99 3.87
CA ILE A 235 -3.89 -6.14 4.91
C ILE A 235 -3.81 -4.83 5.68
N ARG A 236 -4.00 -4.91 7.00
CA ARG A 236 -4.06 -3.76 7.92
C ARG A 236 -2.97 -3.86 8.98
N PRO A 237 -1.75 -3.36 8.71
CA PRO A 237 -0.78 -3.08 9.76
C PRO A 237 -1.25 -1.90 10.61
N VAL A 238 -1.04 -1.98 11.91
CA VAL A 238 -1.33 -0.94 12.90
C VAL A 238 -0.16 -0.87 13.88
N TYR A 239 0.17 0.34 14.32
CA TYR A 239 1.22 0.56 15.29
C TYR A 239 0.78 1.61 16.31
N ILE A 240 0.77 1.21 17.59
CA ILE A 240 0.20 1.99 18.68
C ILE A 240 1.19 2.13 19.84
N GLY A 241 1.19 3.29 20.50
CA GLY A 241 1.88 3.48 21.78
C GLY A 241 1.10 2.84 22.92
N THR A 242 1.80 2.10 23.80
CA THR A 242 1.19 1.31 24.88
C THR A 242 1.81 1.60 26.25
N GLU A 243 2.45 2.77 26.41
CA GLU A 243 2.90 3.26 27.72
C GLU A 243 1.74 3.36 28.69
N THR A 244 1.94 2.96 29.94
CA THR A 244 0.91 3.10 30.98
C THR A 244 1.07 4.43 31.69
N SER A 245 0.73 5.52 30.98
CA SER A 245 0.92 6.88 31.48
C SER A 245 0.00 7.88 30.76
N LEU A 246 -0.53 8.84 31.53
CA LEU A 246 -1.25 10.01 31.00
C LEU A 246 -0.29 11.17 30.65
N GLY A 247 1.02 11.00 30.84
CA GLY A 247 1.99 11.99 30.40
C GLY A 247 2.04 12.06 28.86
N VAL A 248 1.97 13.27 28.29
CA VAL A 248 2.18 13.49 26.86
C VAL A 248 3.67 13.51 26.58
N ALA A 249 4.26 12.34 26.36
CA ALA A 249 5.68 12.15 26.15
C ALA A 249 5.95 11.03 25.13
N PRO A 250 7.18 10.91 24.60
CA PRO A 250 7.60 9.75 23.82
C PRO A 250 7.33 8.44 24.58
N THR A 251 6.93 7.40 23.86
CA THR A 251 6.57 6.11 24.47
C THR A 251 7.77 5.15 24.52
N SER A 252 7.94 4.44 25.64
CA SER A 252 8.93 3.35 25.76
C SER A 252 8.31 1.97 25.51
N ARG A 253 6.99 1.93 25.34
CA ARG A 253 6.20 0.72 25.08
C ARG A 253 5.34 0.90 23.84
N ALA A 254 5.33 -0.08 22.96
CA ALA A 254 4.48 -0.03 21.77
C ALA A 254 4.04 -1.43 21.33
N LEU A 255 3.00 -1.48 20.50
CA LEU A 255 2.51 -2.71 19.90
C LEU A 255 2.31 -2.48 18.40
N LEU A 256 3.03 -3.25 17.59
CA LEU A 256 2.79 -3.37 16.16
C LEU A 256 2.01 -4.66 15.91
N TYR A 257 0.90 -4.57 15.18
CA TYR A 257 0.11 -5.75 14.80
C TYR A 257 -0.44 -5.66 13.38
N VAL A 258 -0.80 -6.80 12.80
CA VAL A 258 -1.39 -6.88 11.46
C VAL A 258 -2.59 -7.81 11.48
N ILE A 259 -3.72 -7.30 10.99
CA ILE A 259 -4.94 -8.07 10.76
C ILE A 259 -5.25 -8.11 9.27
N LEU A 260 -5.96 -9.17 8.86
CA LEU A 260 -6.33 -9.41 7.47
C LEU A 260 -7.86 -9.47 7.35
N SER A 261 -8.38 -8.94 6.25
CA SER A 261 -9.82 -8.91 5.98
C SER A 261 -10.09 -9.19 4.50
N PRO A 262 -10.80 -10.27 4.12
CA PRO A 262 -11.22 -10.46 2.74
C PRO A 262 -12.23 -9.36 2.36
N VAL A 263 -12.04 -8.77 1.18
CA VAL A 263 -12.88 -7.68 0.67
C VAL A 263 -13.38 -8.00 -0.72
N GLY A 264 -14.69 -7.82 -0.91
CA GLY A 264 -15.38 -8.00 -2.18
C GLY A 264 -15.09 -6.87 -3.17
N PRO A 265 -15.77 -6.86 -4.33
CA PRO A 265 -15.74 -5.73 -5.23
C PRO A 265 -16.25 -4.48 -4.54
N TYR A 266 -15.56 -3.35 -4.77
CA TYR A 266 -16.03 -2.05 -4.26
C TYR A 266 -17.38 -1.65 -4.89
N PHE A 267 -17.67 -2.16 -6.09
CA PHE A 267 -18.92 -1.94 -6.82
C PHE A 267 -19.65 -3.27 -7.05
N PRO A 268 -20.71 -3.58 -6.26
CA PRO A 268 -21.35 -4.91 -6.25
C PRO A 268 -21.99 -5.34 -7.57
N GLN A 269 -22.46 -4.39 -8.38
CA GLN A 269 -23.27 -4.63 -9.58
C GLN A 269 -22.44 -4.80 -10.87
N GLY A 270 -21.11 -4.77 -10.77
CA GLY A 270 -20.22 -4.70 -11.94
C GLY A 270 -20.18 -3.30 -12.56
N GLY A 271 -19.00 -2.88 -13.01
CA GLY A 271 -18.77 -1.51 -13.51
C GLY A 271 -18.33 -0.51 -12.43
N PHE A 272 -17.96 0.69 -12.86
CA PHE A 272 -17.61 1.78 -11.95
C PHE A 272 -18.88 2.56 -11.59
N GLN A 273 -19.26 2.56 -10.31
CA GLN A 273 -20.32 3.46 -9.84
C GLN A 273 -19.66 4.78 -9.42
N PRO A 274 -19.91 5.88 -10.15
CA PRO A 274 -19.27 7.13 -9.82
C PRO A 274 -19.87 7.72 -8.54
N VAL A 275 -19.02 8.38 -7.74
CA VAL A 275 -19.43 8.99 -6.48
C VAL A 275 -19.72 10.49 -6.65
N SER A 276 -20.58 11.01 -5.79
CA SER A 276 -20.80 12.43 -5.63
C SER A 276 -20.06 12.97 -4.40
N LEU A 277 -19.49 14.16 -4.54
CA LEU A 277 -18.65 14.81 -3.54
C LEU A 277 -19.32 16.06 -2.96
N LEU A 278 -19.27 16.22 -1.65
CA LEU A 278 -19.53 17.50 -0.98
C LEU A 278 -18.25 18.32 -0.93
N ALA A 279 -18.25 19.52 -1.51
CA ALA A 279 -17.17 20.49 -1.41
C ALA A 279 -17.63 21.66 -0.53
N ASP A 280 -17.23 21.66 0.74
CA ASP A 280 -17.58 22.71 1.69
C ASP A 280 -16.30 23.29 2.32
N PRO A 281 -15.95 24.56 2.03
CA PRO A 281 -14.70 25.15 2.48
C PRO A 281 -14.65 25.40 3.99
N LYS A 282 -15.76 25.21 4.72
CA LYS A 282 -15.78 25.29 6.19
C LYS A 282 -14.97 24.18 6.85
N PHE A 283 -14.74 23.07 6.16
CA PHE A 283 -14.05 21.90 6.70
C PHE A 283 -12.69 21.72 6.04
N VAL A 284 -11.63 21.71 6.86
CA VAL A 284 -10.25 21.51 6.42
C VAL A 284 -9.75 20.16 6.92
N ARG A 285 -9.23 19.33 6.00
CA ARG A 285 -8.69 18.00 6.33
C ARG A 285 -7.33 18.06 7.01
N SER A 286 -6.49 18.98 6.54
CA SER A 286 -5.07 19.11 6.89
C SER A 286 -4.57 20.51 6.51
N TRP A 287 -3.47 20.93 7.13
CA TRP A 287 -2.83 22.24 6.92
C TRP A 287 -1.31 22.08 6.90
N HIS A 288 -0.58 23.04 6.32
CA HIS A 288 0.89 23.00 6.29
C HIS A 288 1.47 23.03 7.71
N GLY A 289 2.53 22.26 7.93
CA GLY A 289 3.09 22.01 9.27
C GLY A 289 2.29 21.00 10.10
N GLY A 290 1.12 20.57 9.62
CA GLY A 290 0.30 19.53 10.23
C GLY A 290 0.88 18.11 10.00
N VAL A 291 -0.03 17.14 9.92
CA VAL A 291 0.32 15.72 9.74
C VAL A 291 -0.46 15.04 8.61
N GLY A 292 -1.03 15.81 7.67
CA GLY A 292 -1.92 15.32 6.61
C GLY A 292 -1.27 14.33 5.64
N ASP A 293 0.05 14.44 5.44
CA ASP A 293 0.89 13.58 4.63
C ASP A 293 1.35 12.28 5.34
N PHE A 294 0.93 12.08 6.59
CA PHE A 294 1.17 10.88 7.38
C PHE A 294 -0.11 10.08 7.60
N LYS A 295 0.01 8.74 7.72
CA LYS A 295 -1.16 7.86 7.87
C LYS A 295 -1.52 7.63 9.35
N MET A 296 -1.65 8.72 10.10
CA MET A 296 -1.98 8.72 11.53
C MET A 296 -3.49 8.63 11.75
N GLY A 297 -3.93 7.93 12.81
CA GLY A 297 -5.35 7.78 13.13
C GLY A 297 -6.08 9.11 13.33
N GLY A 298 -5.39 10.10 13.92
CA GLY A 298 -5.92 11.44 14.19
C GLY A 298 -6.38 12.20 12.94
N ASN A 299 -5.86 11.87 11.75
CA ASN A 299 -6.30 12.48 10.48
C ASN A 299 -7.67 12.00 10.01
N TYR A 300 -8.21 10.93 10.60
CA TYR A 300 -9.43 10.28 10.11
C TYR A 300 -10.62 10.55 11.02
N ASN A 301 -10.45 10.57 12.34
CA ASN A 301 -11.56 10.76 13.28
C ASN A 301 -12.36 12.07 13.05
N PRO A 302 -11.73 13.24 12.85
CA PRO A 302 -12.47 14.48 12.59
C PRO A 302 -13.28 14.45 11.29
N THR A 303 -12.95 13.55 10.36
CA THR A 303 -13.62 13.48 9.05
C THR A 303 -15.01 12.83 9.13
N ILE A 304 -15.31 12.09 10.20
CA ILE A 304 -16.57 11.34 10.34
C ILE A 304 -17.78 12.28 10.40
N LEU A 305 -17.69 13.40 11.11
CA LEU A 305 -18.76 14.41 11.16
C LEU A 305 -19.05 14.97 9.76
N VAL A 306 -17.98 15.30 9.03
CA VAL A 306 -18.08 15.88 7.68
C VAL A 306 -18.64 14.86 6.68
N GLN A 307 -18.26 13.59 6.83
CA GLN A 307 -18.82 12.50 6.03
C GLN A 307 -20.32 12.30 6.27
N ASN A 308 -20.79 12.46 7.52
CA ASN A 308 -22.22 12.45 7.82
C ASN A 308 -22.93 13.64 7.18
N GLU A 309 -22.32 14.83 7.17
CA GLU A 309 -22.89 15.99 6.49
C GLU A 309 -22.96 15.80 4.97
N ALA A 310 -21.93 15.21 4.37
CA ALA A 310 -21.95 14.81 2.97
C ALA A 310 -23.13 13.88 2.68
N GLN A 311 -23.35 12.85 3.51
CA GLN A 311 -24.48 11.93 3.36
C GLN A 311 -25.83 12.63 3.47
N ARG A 312 -26.01 13.56 4.43
CA ARG A 312 -27.23 14.37 4.56
C ARG A 312 -27.51 15.21 3.32
N LYS A 313 -26.46 15.67 2.64
CA LYS A 313 -26.55 16.40 1.36
C LYS A 313 -26.58 15.48 0.13
N GLY A 314 -26.80 14.17 0.31
CA GLY A 314 -26.89 13.19 -0.76
C GLY A 314 -25.56 12.89 -1.47
N CYS A 315 -24.43 13.22 -0.84
CA CYS A 315 -23.09 12.97 -1.34
C CYS A 315 -22.47 11.70 -0.71
N GLN A 316 -21.71 10.93 -1.48
CA GLN A 316 -21.07 9.71 -0.96
C GLN A 316 -19.73 9.99 -0.29
N GLN A 317 -19.02 11.05 -0.68
CA GLN A 317 -17.70 11.42 -0.15
C GLN A 317 -17.56 12.95 -0.04
N VAL A 318 -16.44 13.41 0.50
CA VAL A 318 -16.09 14.83 0.66
C VAL A 318 -14.98 15.19 -0.33
N LEU A 319 -15.09 16.31 -1.03
CA LEU A 319 -13.96 16.95 -1.70
C LEU A 319 -13.33 17.93 -0.72
N TRP A 320 -12.12 17.65 -0.29
CA TRP A 320 -11.41 18.49 0.67
C TRP A 320 -10.80 19.71 -0.03
N LEU A 321 -11.14 20.89 0.50
CA LEU A 321 -10.65 22.18 0.02
C LEU A 321 -9.67 22.77 1.03
N HIS A 322 -8.68 23.52 0.56
CA HIS A 322 -7.69 24.18 1.42
C HIS A 322 -7.39 25.61 0.97
N GLY A 323 -7.21 26.50 1.95
CA GLY A 323 -6.74 27.86 1.75
C GLY A 323 -7.77 28.81 1.12
N PRO A 324 -7.41 30.09 0.97
CA PRO A 324 -8.31 31.13 0.48
C PRO A 324 -8.75 30.90 -0.98
N ARG A 325 -7.88 30.29 -1.80
CA ARG A 325 -8.21 29.88 -3.18
C ARG A 325 -9.05 28.61 -3.27
N GLN A 326 -9.35 27.98 -2.12
CA GLN A 326 -10.10 26.73 -2.04
C GLN A 326 -9.50 25.66 -2.97
N ASN A 327 -8.20 25.43 -2.84
CA ASN A 327 -7.48 24.44 -3.63
C ASN A 327 -8.02 23.04 -3.34
N LEU A 328 -8.24 22.26 -4.41
CA LEU A 328 -8.63 20.86 -4.30
C LEU A 328 -7.45 20.06 -3.74
N THR A 329 -7.71 19.19 -2.75
CA THR A 329 -6.67 18.39 -2.10
C THR A 329 -6.90 16.89 -2.24
N GLU A 330 -7.95 16.36 -1.62
CA GLU A 330 -8.28 14.93 -1.61
C GLU A 330 -9.79 14.69 -1.76
N ALA A 331 -10.18 13.49 -2.19
CA ALA A 331 -11.58 13.05 -2.25
C ALA A 331 -11.81 11.96 -1.20
N GLY A 332 -12.37 12.33 -0.04
CA GLY A 332 -12.58 11.44 1.09
C GLY A 332 -11.24 10.95 1.63
N THR A 333 -10.96 9.65 1.47
CA THR A 333 -9.66 9.04 1.81
C THR A 333 -8.84 8.66 0.56
N MET A 334 -9.04 9.37 -0.55
CA MET A 334 -8.41 9.13 -1.84
C MET A 334 -7.69 10.39 -2.32
N ASN A 335 -6.57 10.22 -3.03
CA ASN A 335 -5.97 11.32 -3.77
C ASN A 335 -6.85 11.68 -4.97
N ILE A 336 -6.94 12.96 -5.33
CA ILE A 336 -7.75 13.43 -6.46
C ILE A 336 -6.93 13.60 -7.74
N PHE A 337 -7.52 13.23 -8.87
CA PHE A 337 -7.01 13.46 -10.21
C PHE A 337 -8.08 14.11 -11.08
N ILE A 338 -7.66 15.01 -11.96
CA ILE A 338 -8.48 15.64 -12.99
C ILE A 338 -7.80 15.41 -14.33
N TYR A 339 -8.53 14.88 -15.29
CA TYR A 339 -8.11 14.76 -16.67
C TYR A 339 -8.90 15.76 -17.50
N TRP A 340 -8.20 16.65 -18.19
CA TRP A 340 -8.80 17.76 -18.92
C TRP A 340 -7.94 18.21 -20.11
N THR A 341 -8.49 19.12 -20.90
CA THR A 341 -7.70 19.98 -21.78
C THR A 341 -7.31 21.23 -20.99
N ASN A 342 -6.01 21.49 -20.84
CA ASN A 342 -5.52 22.66 -20.10
C ASN A 342 -5.72 23.96 -20.90
N ALA A 343 -5.38 25.12 -20.31
CA ALA A 343 -5.54 26.43 -20.96
C ALA A 343 -4.70 26.60 -22.25
N SER A 344 -3.66 25.78 -22.43
CA SER A 344 -2.82 25.76 -23.63
C SER A 344 -3.32 24.78 -24.71
N GLY A 345 -4.49 24.15 -24.51
CA GLY A 345 -5.05 23.18 -25.46
C GLY A 345 -4.45 21.78 -25.36
N GLU A 346 -3.63 21.49 -24.35
CA GLU A 346 -2.98 20.18 -24.19
C GLU A 346 -3.81 19.24 -23.31
N GLU A 347 -3.80 17.95 -23.65
CA GLU A 347 -4.32 16.90 -22.77
C GLU A 347 -3.44 16.77 -21.53
N GLU A 348 -4.03 16.99 -20.35
CA GLU A 348 -3.32 17.00 -19.08
C GLU A 348 -4.05 16.15 -18.04
N LEU A 349 -3.31 15.28 -17.36
CA LEU A 349 -3.71 14.69 -16.09
C LEU A 349 -3.04 15.49 -14.97
N VAL A 350 -3.83 16.12 -14.12
CA VAL A 350 -3.36 16.92 -12.99
C VAL A 350 -3.75 16.29 -11.66
N THR A 351 -2.86 16.37 -10.67
CA THR A 351 -3.12 16.02 -9.27
C THR A 351 -2.41 17.01 -8.35
N PRO A 352 -2.94 17.32 -7.15
CA PRO A 352 -2.26 18.18 -6.19
C PRO A 352 -0.85 17.68 -5.83
N PRO A 353 0.10 18.59 -5.54
CA PRO A 353 1.49 18.25 -5.22
C PRO A 353 1.60 17.63 -3.82
N LEU A 354 2.76 17.04 -3.50
CA LEU A 354 3.06 16.52 -2.17
C LEU A 354 3.76 17.60 -1.33
N ASP A 355 2.97 18.52 -0.80
CA ASP A 355 3.39 19.75 -0.08
C ASP A 355 3.14 19.69 1.45
N GLY A 356 2.88 18.50 1.97
CA GLY A 356 2.52 18.25 3.37
C GLY A 356 1.01 18.18 3.64
N LEU A 357 0.15 18.62 2.72
CA LEU A 357 -1.30 18.47 2.85
C LEU A 357 -1.79 17.10 2.41
N ILE A 358 -1.17 16.55 1.36
CA ILE A 358 -1.66 15.38 0.64
C ILE A 358 -0.99 14.11 1.15
N LEU A 359 -1.77 13.06 1.41
CA LEU A 359 -1.19 11.76 1.77
C LEU A 359 -0.57 11.13 0.51
N PRO A 360 0.75 10.84 0.46
CA PRO A 360 1.37 10.19 -0.69
C PRO A 360 0.83 8.77 -0.88
N GLY A 361 -0.21 8.65 -1.70
CA GLY A 361 -0.86 7.39 -2.02
C GLY A 361 -0.02 6.52 -2.96
N VAL A 362 0.04 5.22 -2.66
CA VAL A 362 0.72 4.23 -3.52
C VAL A 362 0.07 4.17 -4.91
N ILE A 363 -1.26 4.29 -4.99
CA ILE A 363 -1.98 4.32 -6.26
C ILE A 363 -1.72 5.64 -7.00
N ARG A 364 -1.77 6.79 -6.31
CA ARG A 364 -1.39 8.10 -6.89
C ARG A 364 -0.01 8.04 -7.53
N GLN A 365 0.99 7.57 -6.79
CA GLN A 365 2.36 7.44 -7.29
C GLN A 365 2.42 6.53 -8.52
N SER A 366 1.71 5.40 -8.49
CA SER A 366 1.68 4.46 -9.62
C SER A 366 1.03 5.05 -10.87
N LEU A 367 -0.02 5.86 -10.73
CA LEU A 367 -0.66 6.59 -11.84
C LEU A 367 0.25 7.65 -12.43
N VAL A 368 0.89 8.47 -11.58
CA VAL A 368 1.85 9.49 -12.02
C VAL A 368 3.00 8.87 -12.80
N GLU A 369 3.61 7.80 -12.27
CA GLU A 369 4.69 7.06 -12.95
C GLU A 369 4.23 6.49 -14.28
N LEU A 370 3.02 5.92 -14.32
CA LEU A 370 2.46 5.33 -15.54
C LEU A 370 2.29 6.38 -16.64
N VAL A 371 1.67 7.52 -16.33
CA VAL A 371 1.40 8.57 -17.31
C VAL A 371 2.68 9.22 -17.81
N LYS A 372 3.61 9.56 -16.90
CA LYS A 372 4.94 10.09 -17.27
C LYS A 372 5.67 9.15 -18.23
N ARG A 373 5.59 7.83 -18.00
CA ARG A 373 6.27 6.84 -18.84
C ARG A 373 5.60 6.63 -20.20
N GLN A 374 4.28 6.80 -20.30
CA GLN A 374 3.57 6.72 -21.58
C GLN A 374 3.87 7.93 -22.48
N GLY A 375 4.10 9.11 -21.89
CA GLY A 375 4.48 10.33 -22.63
C GLY A 375 3.41 10.90 -23.58
N LYS A 376 2.18 10.38 -23.55
CA LYS A 376 1.07 10.79 -24.44
C LYS A 376 0.22 11.93 -23.88
N ILE A 377 0.23 12.10 -22.56
CA ILE A 377 -0.59 13.07 -21.83
C ILE A 377 0.37 13.79 -20.89
N LYS A 378 0.23 15.10 -20.76
CA LYS A 378 0.99 15.89 -19.79
C LYS A 378 0.61 15.47 -18.37
N MET A 379 1.61 15.15 -17.54
CA MET A 379 1.40 14.83 -16.13
C MET A 379 1.85 16.01 -15.27
N SER A 380 0.92 16.67 -14.60
CA SER A 380 1.19 17.85 -13.76
C SER A 380 0.88 17.57 -12.29
N GLU A 381 1.86 17.81 -11.42
CA GLU A 381 1.68 17.80 -9.97
C GLU A 381 1.64 19.26 -9.49
N ARG A 382 0.46 19.86 -9.45
CA ARG A 382 0.25 21.29 -9.13
C ARG A 382 -1.07 21.54 -8.44
N GLU A 383 -1.17 22.67 -7.75
CA GLU A 383 -2.43 23.11 -7.19
C GLU A 383 -3.48 23.35 -8.29
N VAL A 384 -4.74 23.07 -7.96
CA VAL A 384 -5.91 23.39 -8.77
C VAL A 384 -6.92 24.05 -7.84
N SER A 385 -7.31 25.29 -8.14
CA SER A 385 -8.32 26.01 -7.35
C SER A 385 -9.73 25.59 -7.76
N MET A 386 -10.71 25.78 -6.85
CA MET A 386 -12.12 25.62 -7.22
C MET A 386 -12.50 26.58 -8.36
N GLU A 387 -11.94 27.79 -8.41
CA GLU A 387 -12.17 28.74 -9.50
C GLU A 387 -11.70 28.20 -10.86
N GLU A 388 -10.44 27.73 -10.95
CA GLU A 388 -9.88 27.14 -12.16
C GLU A 388 -10.70 25.92 -12.61
N PHE A 389 -11.04 25.05 -11.67
CA PHE A 389 -11.84 23.86 -11.93
C PHE A 389 -13.24 24.22 -12.45
N MET A 390 -13.89 25.22 -11.85
CA MET A 390 -15.22 25.66 -12.26
C MET A 390 -15.20 26.32 -13.64
N ALA A 391 -14.18 27.12 -13.96
CA ALA A 391 -14.00 27.69 -15.30
C ALA A 391 -13.81 26.59 -16.35
N ALA A 392 -12.95 25.60 -16.08
CA ALA A 392 -12.75 24.45 -16.96
C ALA A 392 -14.03 23.63 -17.17
N MET A 393 -14.87 23.51 -16.14
CA MET A 393 -16.16 22.84 -16.21
C MET A 393 -17.16 23.61 -17.10
N SER A 394 -17.21 24.95 -17.00
CA SER A 394 -18.10 25.75 -17.86
C SER A 394 -17.67 25.79 -19.32
N GLU A 395 -16.38 25.59 -19.58
CA GLU A 395 -15.77 25.55 -20.92
C GLU A 395 -15.74 24.13 -21.52
N ASP A 396 -16.37 23.15 -20.87
CA ASP A 396 -16.37 21.73 -21.24
C ASP A 396 -14.96 21.13 -21.45
N ARG A 397 -13.96 21.67 -20.75
CA ARG A 397 -12.57 21.18 -20.82
C ARG A 397 -12.31 19.98 -19.93
N VAL A 398 -13.13 19.75 -18.90
CA VAL A 398 -12.95 18.64 -17.94
C VAL A 398 -13.52 17.35 -18.51
N LYS A 399 -12.65 16.35 -18.72
CA LYS A 399 -13.01 15.07 -19.33
C LYS A 399 -13.32 14.00 -18.29
N GLU A 400 -12.47 13.86 -17.28
CA GLU A 400 -12.65 12.91 -16.19
C GLU A 400 -12.20 13.51 -14.86
N MET A 401 -12.84 13.10 -13.77
CA MET A 401 -12.38 13.36 -12.41
C MET A 401 -12.53 12.07 -11.61
N PHE A 402 -11.49 11.71 -10.86
CA PHE A 402 -11.51 10.47 -10.09
C PHE A 402 -10.63 10.54 -8.84
N GLY A 403 -11.06 9.82 -7.80
CA GLY A 403 -10.24 9.50 -6.65
C GLY A 403 -9.36 8.27 -6.90
N SER A 404 -8.20 8.21 -6.27
CA SER A 404 -7.33 7.02 -6.27
C SER A 404 -6.93 6.59 -4.85
N GLY A 405 -6.92 5.28 -4.60
CA GLY A 405 -6.59 4.74 -3.29
C GLY A 405 -6.73 3.22 -3.22
N THR A 406 -6.11 2.57 -2.23
CA THR A 406 -6.05 1.09 -2.15
C THR A 406 -7.43 0.41 -2.17
N ALA A 407 -8.46 1.04 -1.57
CA ALA A 407 -9.78 0.44 -1.43
C ALA A 407 -10.48 0.19 -2.77
N CYS A 408 -10.54 1.21 -3.62
CA CYS A 408 -11.25 1.21 -4.90
C CYS A 408 -10.32 1.21 -6.12
N VAL A 409 -9.01 1.34 -5.92
CA VAL A 409 -7.99 1.61 -6.95
C VAL A 409 -8.21 2.97 -7.58
N VAL A 410 -9.23 3.09 -8.42
CA VAL A 410 -9.72 4.34 -8.98
C VAL A 410 -11.24 4.39 -8.83
N CYS A 411 -11.74 5.52 -8.37
CA CYS A 411 -13.15 5.78 -8.15
C CYS A 411 -13.57 7.01 -8.96
N PRO A 412 -14.35 6.86 -10.04
CA PRO A 412 -14.81 8.02 -10.79
C PRO A 412 -15.74 8.88 -9.93
N ILE A 413 -15.76 10.16 -10.23
CA ILE A 413 -16.64 11.16 -9.61
C ILE A 413 -17.66 11.56 -10.67
N SER A 414 -18.93 11.76 -10.31
CA SER A 414 -19.99 12.17 -11.25
C SER A 414 -20.55 13.56 -10.96
N LYS A 415 -20.41 14.02 -9.71
CA LYS A 415 -21.11 15.21 -9.22
C LYS A 415 -20.33 15.84 -8.07
N ILE A 416 -20.29 17.16 -8.06
CA ILE A 416 -19.82 17.95 -6.92
C ILE A 416 -20.97 18.84 -6.45
N VAL A 417 -21.16 18.92 -5.13
CA VAL A 417 -22.05 19.89 -4.49
C VAL A 417 -21.18 20.96 -3.85
N TYR A 418 -21.25 22.17 -4.37
CA TYR A 418 -20.43 23.31 -3.95
C TYR A 418 -21.31 24.57 -3.82
N ASN A 419 -21.23 25.27 -2.68
CA ASN A 419 -22.05 26.46 -2.37
C ASN A 419 -23.56 26.25 -2.62
N GLY A 420 -24.07 25.07 -2.22
CA GLY A 420 -25.48 24.70 -2.41
C GLY A 420 -25.87 24.38 -3.86
N LYS A 421 -24.96 24.54 -4.82
CA LYS A 421 -25.21 24.26 -6.24
C LYS A 421 -24.69 22.87 -6.60
N VAL A 422 -25.52 22.11 -7.32
CA VAL A 422 -25.14 20.82 -7.89
C VAL A 422 -24.41 21.08 -9.21
N ARG A 423 -23.21 20.49 -9.35
CA ARG A 423 -22.39 20.52 -10.55
C ARG A 423 -22.23 19.10 -11.07
N PRO A 424 -23.16 18.63 -11.92
CA PRO A 424 -23.02 17.34 -12.58
C PRO A 424 -21.96 17.46 -13.69
N SER A 425 -21.31 16.34 -13.99
CA SER A 425 -20.65 16.17 -15.29
C SER A 425 -21.17 14.88 -15.90
N GLU A 426 -21.92 14.99 -16.99
CA GLU A 426 -22.32 13.82 -17.78
C GLU A 426 -21.10 13.16 -18.45
N ASN A 427 -20.03 13.94 -18.69
CA ASN A 427 -18.80 13.50 -19.35
C ASN A 427 -17.93 12.55 -18.51
N PHE A 428 -18.01 12.60 -17.17
CA PHE A 428 -17.21 11.73 -16.30
C PHE A 428 -17.53 10.22 -16.46
N LYS A 429 -18.72 9.86 -16.96
CA LYS A 429 -19.11 8.46 -17.17
C LYS A 429 -18.57 7.85 -18.47
N LYS A 430 -18.39 8.63 -19.53
CA LYS A 430 -18.24 8.10 -20.91
C LYS A 430 -16.80 7.70 -21.27
N LEU A 431 -15.81 8.46 -20.81
CA LEU A 431 -14.38 8.28 -21.17
C LEU A 431 -13.59 7.37 -20.22
N PHE A 432 -13.99 7.31 -18.94
CA PHE A 432 -13.30 6.53 -17.90
C PHE A 432 -13.18 5.02 -18.24
N MET A 433 -14.24 4.45 -18.85
CA MET A 433 -14.27 3.04 -19.26
C MET A 433 -13.40 2.75 -20.49
N GLN A 434 -13.09 3.76 -21.32
CA GLN A 434 -12.30 3.59 -22.53
C GLN A 434 -10.79 3.59 -22.25
N ARG A 435 -10.33 4.32 -21.21
CA ARG A 435 -8.90 4.52 -20.92
C ARG A 435 -8.26 3.45 -20.04
N LYS A 436 -9.03 2.48 -19.53
CA LYS A 436 -8.48 1.31 -18.82
C LYS A 436 -7.53 1.66 -17.65
N TRP A 437 -7.61 2.85 -17.02
CA TRP A 437 -6.79 3.22 -15.84
C TRP A 437 -6.63 2.10 -14.80
N PRO A 438 -7.71 1.35 -14.45
CA PRO A 438 -7.66 0.26 -13.47
C PRO A 438 -7.01 -1.02 -14.01
N ILE A 439 -7.07 -1.25 -15.31
CA ILE A 439 -6.52 -2.44 -15.99
C ILE A 439 -4.99 -2.31 -16.12
N VAL A 440 -4.44 -1.10 -16.17
CA VAL A 440 -2.99 -0.88 -16.28
C VAL A 440 -2.26 -0.95 -14.94
N LEU A 441 -2.93 -0.70 -13.80
CA LEU A 441 -2.32 -0.79 -12.47
C LEU A 441 -2.28 -2.22 -11.90
N TYR A 442 -3.21 -3.09 -12.31
CA TYR A 442 -3.24 -4.51 -11.93
C TYR A 442 -3.09 -5.46 -13.13
N PRO A 443 -1.96 -5.43 -13.86
CA PRO A 443 -1.73 -6.32 -15.00
C PRO A 443 -1.53 -7.80 -14.63
N SER A 444 -1.75 -8.20 -13.37
CA SER A 444 -1.64 -9.59 -12.93
C SER A 444 -2.97 -10.29 -12.64
N ARG A 445 -4.06 -9.88 -13.30
CA ARG A 445 -5.23 -10.76 -13.43
C ARG A 445 -4.97 -11.84 -14.47
N SER A 446 -4.52 -11.50 -15.68
CA SER A 446 -4.49 -12.41 -16.85
C SER A 446 -3.19 -13.19 -17.12
N GLY A 447 -2.16 -13.07 -16.27
CA GLY A 447 -0.85 -13.66 -16.58
C GLY A 447 -0.16 -13.08 -17.83
N VAL A 448 -0.67 -11.97 -18.38
CA VAL A 448 -0.05 -11.24 -19.49
C VAL A 448 1.08 -10.39 -18.94
N ASP A 449 2.32 -10.71 -19.34
CA ASP A 449 3.53 -9.95 -19.05
C ASP A 449 3.44 -8.57 -19.71
N VAL A 450 2.75 -7.63 -19.05
CA VAL A 450 2.98 -6.21 -19.33
C VAL A 450 4.31 -5.89 -18.66
N SER A 451 5.38 -6.03 -19.42
CA SER A 451 6.80 -5.96 -19.03
C SER A 451 7.18 -4.78 -18.11
N CYS A 452 6.33 -3.75 -18.03
CA CYS A 452 6.49 -2.58 -17.18
C CYS A 452 5.99 -2.71 -15.74
N CYS A 453 5.05 -3.61 -15.43
CA CYS A 453 4.38 -3.68 -14.13
C CYS A 453 4.65 -4.97 -13.32
N ALA A 454 5.40 -5.92 -13.91
CA ALA A 454 5.84 -7.13 -13.22
C ALA A 454 6.63 -6.82 -11.93
N ILE A 455 7.36 -5.69 -11.89
CA ILE A 455 8.16 -5.25 -10.72
C ILE A 455 7.30 -4.69 -9.58
N TRP A 456 6.04 -4.33 -9.86
CA TRP A 456 5.12 -3.80 -8.85
C TRP A 456 4.51 -4.88 -7.99
N HIS A 457 4.68 -6.15 -8.37
CA HIS A 457 4.03 -7.28 -7.73
C HIS A 457 5.03 -8.09 -6.90
N PHE A 458 4.80 -8.14 -5.60
CA PHE A 458 5.54 -9.00 -4.70
C PHE A 458 4.83 -10.35 -4.59
N ARG A 459 5.44 -11.40 -5.17
CA ARG A 459 4.87 -12.76 -5.20
C ARG A 459 5.11 -13.48 -3.88
N ILE A 460 4.06 -14.07 -3.35
CA ILE A 460 4.13 -14.99 -2.21
C ILE A 460 4.37 -16.39 -2.78
N SER A 461 5.61 -16.87 -2.71
CA SER A 461 5.92 -18.26 -3.04
C SER A 461 5.38 -19.15 -1.94
N THR A 462 4.55 -20.13 -2.30
CA THR A 462 4.29 -21.26 -1.41
C THR A 462 5.47 -22.21 -1.55
N TYR A 463 6.24 -22.42 -0.49
CA TYR A 463 7.14 -23.57 -0.49
C TYR A 463 6.27 -24.83 -0.63
N PRO A 464 6.55 -25.74 -1.59
CA PRO A 464 5.97 -27.06 -1.49
C PRO A 464 6.50 -27.67 -0.18
N ARG A 465 5.57 -28.19 0.65
CA ARG A 465 5.94 -29.08 1.75
C ARG A 465 6.76 -30.25 1.22
#